data_AF-A0A951F8J1-F1
#
_entry.id   AF-A0A951F8J1-F1
#
_cell.length_a   1.000
_cell.length_b   1.000
_cell.length_c   1.000
_cell.angle_alpha   90.00
_cell.angle_beta   90.00
_cell.angle_gamma   90.00
#
_symmetry.space_group_name_H-M   'P 1'
#
loop_
_entity.id
_entity.type
_entity.pdbx_description
1 polymer ?
#
loop_
_entity_poly.entity_id
_entity_poly.type
_entity_poly.pdbx_seq_one_letter_code
_entity_poly.pdbx_strand_id
1 'polypeptide(L)' 'MHRKNIMYSRNTQDFAIYLDGVLVGYARSYLEAEAVLDQLMMELLRSGFGQRVA' A
#
# COMPACT_ATOMS: atom_id res chain seq x y z
N MET A 1 6.02 -12.23 -3.22
CA MET A 1 6.05 -11.39 -2.02
C MET A 1 5.89 -9.96 -2.50
N HIS A 2 4.90 -9.21 -2.00
CA HIS A 2 4.63 -7.85 -2.48
C HIS A 2 5.67 -6.85 -1.96
N ARG A 3 6.09 -5.91 -2.81
CA ARG A 3 7.07 -4.86 -2.48
C ARG A 3 6.36 -3.57 -2.07
N LYS A 4 6.48 -3.22 -0.79
CA LYS A 4 6.03 -1.93 -0.24
C LYS A 4 7.06 -0.83 -0.51
N ASN A 5 6.61 0.36 -0.88
CA ASN A 5 7.47 1.54 -0.97
C ASN A 5 6.68 2.81 -0.60
N ILE A 6 7.25 3.67 0.24
CA ILE A 6 6.67 4.95 0.66
C ILE A 6 7.69 6.04 0.34
N MET A 7 7.28 7.05 -0.43
CA MET A 7 8.16 8.14 -0.84
C MET A 7 7.58 9.48 -0.42
N TYR A 8 8.37 10.25 0.34
CA TYR A 8 7.99 11.62 0.69
C TYR A 8 8.19 12.57 -0.50
N SER A 9 7.15 13.33 -0.84
CA SER A 9 7.18 14.37 -1.86
C SER A 9 7.28 15.73 -1.20
N ARG A 10 8.37 16.47 -1.49
CA ARG A 10 8.55 17.85 -0.98
C ARG A 10 7.61 18.85 -1.67
N ASN A 11 7.11 18.53 -2.85
CA ASN A 11 6.25 19.43 -3.64
C ASN A 11 4.81 19.44 -3.10
N THR A 12 4.31 18.27 -2.70
CA THR A 12 2.94 18.07 -2.19
C THR A 12 2.90 17.93 -0.67
N GLN A 13 4.08 17.81 -0.03
CA GLN A 13 4.25 17.64 1.41
C GLN A 13 3.49 16.42 1.97
N ASP A 14 3.38 15.38 1.16
CA ASP A 14 2.71 14.12 1.48
C ASP A 14 3.61 12.91 1.16
N PHE A 15 3.10 11.72 1.46
CA PHE A 15 3.76 10.45 1.24
C PHE A 15 3.02 9.70 0.14
N ALA A 16 3.68 9.50 -1.00
CA ALA A 16 3.19 8.66 -2.08
C ALA A 16 3.44 7.18 -1.73
N ILE A 17 2.40 6.36 -1.87
CA ILE A 17 2.36 4.97 -1.47
C ILE A 17 2.39 4.10 -2.72
N TYR A 18 3.35 3.18 -2.79
CA TYR A 18 3.47 2.24 -3.89
C TYR A 18 3.44 0.80 -3.39
N LEU A 19 2.72 -0.05 -4.14
CA LEU A 19 2.76 -1.50 -3.98
C LEU A 19 3.14 -2.14 -5.32
N ASP A 20 4.20 -2.95 -5.32
CA ASP A 20 4.77 -3.56 -6.52
C ASP A 20 5.10 -2.54 -7.63
N GLY A 21 5.48 -1.33 -7.23
CA GLY A 21 5.80 -0.22 -8.14
C GLY A 21 4.58 0.54 -8.66
N VAL A 22 3.36 0.13 -8.32
CA VAL A 22 2.12 0.83 -8.67
C VAL A 22 1.77 1.83 -7.59
N LEU A 23 1.48 3.08 -7.96
CA LEU A 23 0.98 4.10 -7.05
C LEU A 23 -0.43 3.71 -6.60
N VAL A 24 -0.62 3.50 -5.30
CA VAL A 24 -1.90 3.06 -4.71
C VAL A 24 -2.55 4.12 -3.83
N GLY A 25 -1.84 5.19 -3.47
CA GLY A 25 -2.42 6.27 -2.68
C GLY A 25 -1.42 7.31 -2.21
N TYR A 26 -1.94 8.25 -1.42
CA TYR A 26 -1.17 9.29 -0.73
C TYR A 26 -1.60 9.38 0.73
N ALA A 27 -0.69 9.72 1.63
CA ALA A 27 -0.97 9.94 3.04
C ALA A 27 -0.27 11.20 3.56
N ARG A 28 -0.86 11.84 4.58
CA ARG A 28 -0.29 13.05 5.20
C ARG A 28 0.92 12.75 6.09
N SER A 29 1.03 11.51 6.57
CA SER A 29 2.13 11.06 7.42
C SER A 29 2.64 9.69 6.98
N TYR A 30 3.89 9.39 7.34
CA TYR A 30 4.49 8.09 7.10
C TYR A 30 3.73 6.96 7.82
N LEU A 31 3.28 7.20 9.05
CA LEU A 31 2.50 6.22 9.83
C LEU A 31 1.16 5.89 9.16
N GLU A 32 0.48 6.89 8.63
CA GLU A 32 -0.76 6.69 7.86
C GLU A 32 -0.49 5.91 6.57
N ALA A 33 0.61 6.19 5.87
CA ALA A 33 1.02 5.42 4.69
C ALA A 33 1.29 3.94 5.03
N GLU A 34 1.93 3.65 6.17
CA GLU A 34 2.15 2.28 6.63
C GLU A 34 0.83 1.57 6.94
N ALA A 35 -0.09 2.23 7.65
CA ALA A 35 -1.41 1.68 7.97
C ALA A 35 -2.21 1.33 6.70
N VAL A 36 -2.16 2.20 5.68
CA VAL A 36 -2.79 1.94 4.37
C VAL A 36 -2.18 0.72 3.69
N LEU A 37 -0.85 0.57 3.69
CA LEU A 37 -0.18 -0.60 3.10
C LEU A 37 -0.51 -1.89 3.84
N ASP A 38 -0.60 -1.85 5.17
CA ASP A 38 -0.96 -3.01 5.99
C ASP A 38 -2.39 -3.46 5.70
N GLN A 39 -3.34 -2.53 5.62
CA GLN A 39 -4.72 -2.85 5.25
C GLN A 39 -4.79 -3.46 3.84
N LEU A 40 -4.11 -2.86 2.86
CA LEU A 40 -4.13 -3.35 1.49
C LEU A 40 -3.49 -4.74 1.36
N MET A 41 -2.42 -5.00 2.10
CA MET A 41 -1.82 -6.34 2.17
C MET A 41 -2.77 -7.38 2.79
N MET A 42 -3.50 -7.01 3.84
CA MET A 42 -4.50 -7.91 4.45
C MET A 42 -5.62 -8.25 3.47
N GLU A 43 -6.07 -7.28 2.68
CA GLU A 43 -7.07 -7.49 1.63
C GLU A 43 -6.53 -8.39 0.50
N LEU A 44 -5.27 -8.22 0.10
CA LEU A 44 -4.60 -9.09 -0.88
C LEU A 44 -4.43 -10.52 -0.38
N LEU A 45 -4.06 -10.68 0.88
CA LEU A 45 -4.00 -12.01 1.50
C LEU A 45 -5.40 -12.65 1.49
N ARG A 46 -6.43 -11.94 1.96
CA ARG A 46 -7.81 -12.44 1.99
C ARG A 46 -8.35 -12.81 0.60
N SER A 47 -8.05 -12.01 -0.42
CA SER A 47 -8.47 -12.29 -1.80
C SER A 47 -7.69 -13.45 -2.43
N GLY A 48 -6.38 -13.57 -2.18
CA GLY A 48 -5.56 -14.70 -2.61
C GLY A 48 -5.97 -16.04 -1.96
N PHE A 49 -6.49 -16.01 -0.73
CA PHE A 49 -7.07 -17.20 -0.08
C PHE A 49 -8.45 -17.59 -0.65
N GLY A 50 -9.20 -16.64 -1.24
CA GLY A 50 -10.54 -16.88 -1.78
C GLY A 50 -10.59 -17.53 -3.17
N GLN A 51 -9.47 -17.59 -3.89
CA GLN A 51 -9.43 -18.03 -5.30
C GLN A 51 -8.96 -19.49 -5.50
N ARG A 52 -9.07 -20.34 -4.47
CA ARG A 52 -8.76 -21.78 -4.54
C ARG A 52 -9.95 -22.69 -4.20
N VAL A 53 -11.17 -22.23 -4.50
CA VAL A 53 -12.37 -23.08 -4.52
C VAL A 53 -13.20 -22.75 -5.76
N ALA A 54 -12.87 -23.41 -6.87
CA ALA A 54 -13.74 -23.64 -8.01
C ALA A 54 -13.33 -24.96 -8.66
#